data_AF-A0A812IYH0-F1
#
_entry.id   AF-A0A812IYH0-F1
#
_cell.length_a   1.000
_cell.length_b   1.000
_cell.length_c   1.000
_cell.angle_alpha   90.00
_cell.angle_beta   90.00
_cell.angle_gamma   90.00
#
_symmetry.space_group_name_H-M   'P 1'
#
loop_
_entity.id
_entity.type
_entity.pdbx_description
1 polymer ?
#
loop_
_entity_poly.entity_id
_entity_poly.type
_entity_poly.pdbx_seq_one_letter_code
_entity_poly.pdbx_strand_id
1 'polypeptide(L)'
;MGLASLGSGSKGNGTVVALGSKVFLIDCGFNLKQTERRLARIGLSGGDLHGILISHEHSDHIAGVAALAHKYAIPVYASYGTLKHDLRGVAGIPFDGDQPFEIDDVTINPVCVPHDAREPTQFVLSDGVESIGVLSDLGCVTSHVVEQYKNCTHALIEANHDSMMLSRGSYPQRLKQRVGADYGHLNNDQAHQLLQHIAHPDLHVVIGHVSEQNNAPEILQRTLQPLHNSLAALHYATQAEGFGWLGQQPIKRQISFGEVPPSVQTKQTLETLMAQYGGKAVLALSDVAVDQTLAQHLRVQGLPSLRIVQQGKIVDQIDGPADEAQLRTLLDTLTQSSTDILQGQLDQVLASGDYDTAVAMLQQSMNEEPNNQGFRVELADVLILKGDLDDARTVLASIPDDTPERERPQHRLEFVEEAAGYASVAEIDEQLVADPDNLELKYQKCVGLTVTRDYESALNLAMDILRSDREFRDDIGRLTMVRIFPLLGKGSDIAAAYRRKMFNFMH
;
A
#
# COMPACT_ATOMS: atom_id res chain seq x y z
N MET A 1 2.79 17.63 23.16
CA MET A 1 2.92 16.31 23.81
C MET A 1 1.54 15.71 24.02
N GLY A 2 1.37 14.42 23.74
CA GLY A 2 0.18 13.67 24.15
C GLY A 2 0.33 12.15 23.98
N LEU A 3 -0.60 11.41 24.58
CA LEU A 3 -0.71 9.96 24.51
C LEU A 3 -2.14 9.59 24.10
N ALA A 4 -2.30 8.64 23.17
CA ALA A 4 -3.61 8.11 22.77
C ALA A 4 -3.56 6.60 22.56
N SER A 5 -4.65 5.89 22.83
CA SER A 5 -4.75 4.45 22.57
C SER A 5 -5.67 4.19 21.38
N LEU A 6 -5.14 3.49 20.36
CA LEU A 6 -5.94 3.01 19.23
C LEU A 6 -6.87 1.86 19.67
N GLY A 7 -6.39 1.06 20.61
CA GLY A 7 -7.11 0.03 21.35
C GLY A 7 -6.11 -0.74 22.22
N SER A 8 -6.60 -1.40 23.27
CA SER A 8 -5.75 -2.04 24.25
C SER A 8 -6.40 -3.29 24.83
N GLY A 9 -5.85 -4.46 24.50
CA GLY A 9 -6.46 -5.77 24.72
C GLY A 9 -6.12 -6.82 23.64
N SER A 10 -6.57 -8.06 23.86
CA SER A 10 -6.18 -9.25 23.08
C SER A 10 -6.61 -9.27 21.60
N LYS A 11 -7.44 -8.32 21.16
CA LYS A 11 -7.83 -8.18 19.73
C LYS A 11 -6.94 -7.18 18.98
N GLY A 12 -5.86 -6.72 19.61
CA GLY A 12 -4.90 -5.79 19.05
C GLY A 12 -4.60 -4.65 20.02
N ASN A 13 -3.31 -4.35 20.19
CA ASN A 13 -2.76 -3.22 20.90
C ASN A 13 -2.20 -2.19 19.92
N GLY A 14 -2.25 -0.93 20.31
CA GLY A 14 -1.59 0.16 19.58
C GLY A 14 -1.74 1.46 20.35
N THR A 15 -0.61 2.07 20.68
CA THR A 15 -0.55 3.29 21.49
C THR A 15 0.25 4.35 20.76
N VAL A 16 -0.36 5.51 20.55
CA VAL A 16 0.32 6.64 19.90
C VAL A 16 0.89 7.56 20.96
N VAL A 17 2.18 7.87 20.82
CA VAL A 17 2.91 8.82 21.66
C VAL A 17 3.35 9.99 20.79
N ALA A 18 2.93 11.18 21.15
CA ALA A 18 3.35 12.43 20.52
C ALA A 18 4.22 13.23 21.49
N LEU A 19 5.47 13.50 21.10
CA LEU A 19 6.42 14.22 21.93
C LEU A 19 7.27 15.14 21.07
N GLY A 20 7.48 16.38 21.51
CA GLY A 20 8.01 17.44 20.65
C GLY A 20 7.25 17.54 19.32
N SER A 21 7.98 17.42 18.22
CA SER A 21 7.45 17.41 16.84
C SER A 21 7.19 16.00 16.28
N LYS A 22 7.39 14.95 17.10
CA LYS A 22 7.41 13.55 16.66
C LYS A 22 6.18 12.81 17.14
N VAL A 23 5.80 11.80 16.37
CA VAL A 23 4.67 10.91 16.66
C VAL A 23 5.11 9.48 16.42
N PHE A 24 5.06 8.65 17.45
CA PHE A 24 5.43 7.26 17.41
C PHE A 24 4.21 6.38 17.64
N LEU A 25 4.18 5.24 16.97
CA LEU A 25 3.20 4.19 17.25
C LEU A 25 3.92 3.05 17.99
N ILE A 26 3.51 2.78 19.22
CA ILE A 26 3.95 1.63 19.99
C ILE A 26 2.97 0.50 19.72
N ASP A 27 3.46 -0.54 19.04
CA ASP A 27 2.74 -1.69 18.52
C ASP A 27 1.62 -1.37 17.50
N CYS A 28 1.35 -2.35 16.63
CA CYS A 28 0.26 -2.32 15.66
C CYS A 28 -0.38 -3.69 15.51
N GLY A 29 -1.23 -4.06 16.47
CA GLY A 29 -1.99 -5.31 16.48
C GLY A 29 -3.18 -5.39 15.52
N PHE A 30 -3.61 -4.24 14.98
CA PHE A 30 -4.77 -4.15 14.10
C PHE A 30 -4.38 -4.28 12.63
N ASN A 31 -5.26 -4.81 11.78
CA ASN A 31 -5.01 -4.77 10.34
C ASN A 31 -5.01 -3.33 9.82
N LEU A 32 -4.41 -3.10 8.63
CA LEU A 32 -4.23 -1.77 8.05
C LEU A 32 -5.50 -0.90 8.06
N LYS A 33 -6.62 -1.45 7.61
CA LYS A 33 -7.91 -0.72 7.56
C LYS A 33 -8.39 -0.30 8.95
N GLN A 34 -8.24 -1.18 9.94
CA GLN A 34 -8.59 -0.86 11.32
C GLN A 34 -7.65 0.19 11.92
N THR A 35 -6.34 0.07 11.66
CA THR A 35 -5.33 1.03 12.11
C THR A 35 -5.60 2.42 11.55
N GLU A 36 -5.81 2.55 10.23
CA GLU A 36 -6.11 3.83 9.58
C GLU A 36 -7.38 4.47 10.13
N ARG A 37 -8.45 3.68 10.30
CA ARG A 37 -9.70 4.19 10.90
C ARG A 37 -9.48 4.68 12.34
N ARG A 38 -8.69 3.97 13.14
CA ARG A 38 -8.42 4.32 14.55
C ARG A 38 -7.50 5.53 14.66
N LEU A 39 -6.49 5.65 13.79
CA LEU A 39 -5.66 6.85 13.66
C LEU A 39 -6.51 8.06 13.26
N ALA A 40 -7.38 7.91 12.25
CA ALA A 40 -8.24 8.98 11.79
C ALA A 40 -9.16 9.53 12.88
N ARG A 41 -9.67 8.66 13.78
CA ARG A 41 -10.49 9.08 14.93
C ARG A 41 -9.75 10.00 15.89
N ILE A 42 -8.44 9.79 16.09
CA ILE A 42 -7.60 10.67 16.91
C ILE A 42 -6.95 11.79 16.06
N GLY A 43 -7.45 11.98 14.84
CA GLY A 43 -7.01 13.01 13.91
C GLY A 43 -5.62 12.77 13.32
N LEU A 44 -5.16 11.53 13.21
CA LEU A 44 -3.88 11.18 12.58
C LEU A 44 -4.08 10.28 11.36
N SER A 45 -3.04 10.18 10.55
CA SER A 45 -2.89 9.23 9.45
C SER A 45 -1.60 8.42 9.63
N GLY A 46 -1.42 7.34 8.87
CA GLY A 46 -0.16 6.60 8.90
C GLY A 46 1.05 7.45 8.49
N GLY A 47 0.87 8.45 7.62
CA GLY A 47 1.93 9.36 7.18
C GLY A 47 2.42 10.33 8.26
N ASP A 48 1.67 10.47 9.36
CA ASP A 48 2.07 11.30 10.49
C ASP A 48 3.07 10.60 11.42
N LEU A 49 3.22 9.28 11.28
CA LEU A 49 4.09 8.46 12.13
C LEU A 49 5.55 8.60 11.71
N HIS A 50 6.41 8.82 12.70
CA HIS A 50 7.86 8.90 12.55
C HIS A 50 8.56 7.56 12.79
N GLY A 51 7.90 6.64 13.50
CA GLY A 51 8.39 5.29 13.72
C GLY A 51 7.34 4.40 14.36
N ILE A 52 7.48 3.10 14.14
CA ILE A 52 6.76 2.07 14.88
C ILE A 52 7.73 1.41 15.85
N LEU A 53 7.47 1.46 17.14
CA LEU A 53 8.24 0.77 18.18
C LEU A 53 7.51 -0.52 18.54
N ILE A 54 8.18 -1.67 18.43
CA ILE A 54 7.59 -2.97 18.77
C ILE A 54 8.05 -3.39 20.15
N SER A 55 7.08 -3.64 21.04
CA SER A 55 7.36 -4.15 22.38
C SER A 55 7.84 -5.59 22.37
N HIS A 56 7.14 -6.46 21.64
CA HIS A 56 7.43 -7.89 21.50
C HIS A 56 6.67 -8.55 20.33
N GLU A 57 6.95 -9.83 20.06
CA GLU A 57 6.52 -10.53 18.84
C GLU A 57 5.10 -11.14 18.85
N HIS A 58 4.26 -10.85 19.83
CA HIS A 58 2.90 -11.41 19.86
C HIS A 58 2.01 -10.83 18.76
N SER A 59 1.08 -11.65 18.25
CA SER A 59 0.29 -11.30 17.06
C SER A 59 -0.59 -10.07 17.25
N ASP A 60 -1.12 -9.86 18.46
CA ASP A 60 -1.89 -8.69 18.84
C ASP A 60 -1.03 -7.43 19.04
N HIS A 61 0.28 -7.52 18.80
CA HIS A 61 1.21 -6.39 18.74
C HIS A 61 1.77 -6.17 17.33
N ILE A 62 1.98 -7.24 16.55
CA ILE A 62 2.69 -7.13 15.26
C ILE A 62 1.83 -7.36 14.02
N ALA A 63 0.58 -7.81 14.14
CA ALA A 63 -0.21 -8.27 12.98
C ALA A 63 -0.40 -7.22 11.87
N GLY A 64 -0.42 -5.94 12.21
CA GLY A 64 -0.60 -4.82 11.28
C GLY A 64 0.68 -4.10 10.86
N VAL A 65 1.80 -4.37 11.53
CA VAL A 65 3.05 -3.60 11.37
C VAL A 65 3.49 -3.58 9.91
N ALA A 66 3.55 -4.74 9.25
CA ALA A 66 4.03 -4.84 7.88
C ALA A 66 3.21 -4.04 6.87
N ALA A 67 1.89 -4.17 6.92
CA ALA A 67 1.01 -3.46 6.00
C ALA A 67 1.08 -1.94 6.20
N LEU A 68 1.15 -1.48 7.44
CA LEU A 68 1.25 -0.05 7.76
C LEU A 68 2.62 0.52 7.36
N ALA A 69 3.70 -0.16 7.73
CA ALA A 69 5.07 0.25 7.44
C ALA A 69 5.32 0.34 5.93
N HIS A 70 4.89 -0.65 5.14
CA HIS A 70 5.07 -0.62 3.69
C HIS A 70 4.25 0.47 3.01
N LYS A 71 3.00 0.67 3.43
CA LYS A 71 2.13 1.68 2.80
C LYS A 71 2.63 3.11 3.01
N TYR A 72 3.13 3.41 4.21
CA TYR A 72 3.50 4.76 4.61
C TYR A 72 5.02 4.97 4.72
N ALA A 73 5.83 3.98 4.34
CA ALA A 73 7.28 3.97 4.44
C ALA A 73 7.79 4.35 5.85
N ILE A 74 7.17 3.77 6.89
CA ILE A 74 7.48 4.08 8.29
C ILE A 74 8.60 3.17 8.78
N PRO A 75 9.68 3.70 9.40
CA PRO A 75 10.72 2.88 10.00
C PRO A 75 10.16 2.09 11.21
N VAL A 76 10.58 0.84 11.32
CA VAL A 76 10.13 -0.08 12.38
C VAL A 76 11.32 -0.43 13.26
N TYR A 77 11.17 -0.28 14.57
CA TYR A 77 12.21 -0.52 15.57
C TYR A 77 11.79 -1.67 16.48
N ALA A 78 12.69 -2.62 16.71
CA ALA A 78 12.44 -3.76 17.58
C ALA A 78 13.75 -4.28 18.20
N SER A 79 13.67 -4.94 19.35
CA SER A 79 14.82 -5.56 20.00
C SER A 79 15.41 -6.69 19.14
N TYR A 80 16.67 -7.04 19.37
CA TYR A 80 17.32 -8.15 18.67
C TYR A 80 16.56 -9.48 18.80
N GLY A 81 16.00 -9.76 19.98
CA GLY A 81 15.21 -10.94 20.28
C GLY A 81 13.86 -10.94 19.57
N THR A 82 13.18 -9.79 19.51
CA THR A 82 11.94 -9.64 18.74
C THR A 82 12.17 -9.81 17.24
N LEU A 83 13.28 -9.27 16.69
CA LEU A 83 13.63 -9.41 15.27
C LEU A 83 14.03 -10.82 14.83
N LYS A 84 14.25 -11.74 15.77
CA LYS A 84 14.38 -13.18 15.44
C LYS A 84 13.04 -13.78 14.99
N HIS A 85 11.93 -13.11 15.29
CA HIS A 85 10.63 -13.43 14.71
C HIS A 85 10.47 -12.68 13.39
N ASP A 86 9.88 -13.35 12.39
CA ASP A 86 9.58 -12.69 11.12
C ASP A 86 8.49 -11.65 11.31
N LEU A 87 8.84 -10.37 11.12
CA LEU A 87 7.90 -9.25 11.09
C LEU A 87 7.16 -9.15 9.74
N ARG A 88 6.85 -10.32 9.14
CA ARG A 88 6.17 -10.48 7.85
C ARG A 88 6.85 -9.70 6.71
N GLY A 89 8.17 -9.81 6.64
CA GLY A 89 8.97 -9.21 5.57
C GLY A 89 9.37 -7.75 5.75
N VAL A 90 9.08 -7.12 6.90
CA VAL A 90 9.60 -5.78 7.21
C VAL A 90 11.04 -5.86 7.71
N ALA A 91 11.92 -5.07 7.12
CA ALA A 91 13.25 -4.84 7.66
C ALA A 91 13.15 -3.92 8.89
N GLY A 92 13.35 -4.49 10.08
CA GLY A 92 13.38 -3.72 11.33
C GLY A 92 14.78 -3.16 11.64
N ILE A 93 14.79 -2.02 12.33
CA ILE A 93 15.98 -1.37 12.89
C ILE A 93 16.17 -1.94 14.30
N PRO A 94 17.28 -2.66 14.56
CA PRO A 94 17.52 -3.28 15.85
C PRO A 94 17.88 -2.26 16.93
N PHE A 95 17.47 -2.53 18.17
CA PHE A 95 17.97 -1.86 19.38
C PHE A 95 18.26 -2.86 20.51
N ASP A 96 19.00 -2.41 21.52
CA ASP A 96 19.26 -3.16 22.75
C ASP A 96 18.19 -2.87 23.81
N GLY A 97 17.62 -3.89 24.44
CA GLY A 97 16.39 -3.77 25.25
C GLY A 97 16.43 -2.91 26.53
N ASP A 98 17.62 -2.49 26.99
CA ASP A 98 17.81 -1.57 28.13
C ASP A 98 18.85 -0.47 27.81
N GLN A 99 19.07 -0.15 26.53
CA GLN A 99 19.91 0.97 26.12
C GLN A 99 19.07 2.05 25.44
N PRO A 100 19.01 3.27 25.99
CA PRO A 100 18.37 4.38 25.33
C PRO A 100 19.01 4.69 23.97
N PHE A 101 18.18 5.08 23.01
CA PHE A 101 18.61 5.58 21.72
C PHE A 101 17.79 6.80 21.32
N GLU A 102 18.29 7.57 20.35
CA GLU A 102 17.64 8.80 19.92
C GLU A 102 17.02 8.63 18.53
N ILE A 103 15.79 9.12 18.38
CA ILE A 103 15.19 9.38 17.08
C ILE A 103 14.93 10.88 17.02
N ASP A 104 15.76 11.59 16.25
CA ASP A 104 15.77 13.05 16.17
C ASP A 104 15.93 13.70 17.56
N ASP A 105 14.91 14.45 18.02
CA ASP A 105 14.87 15.18 19.30
C ASP A 105 14.21 14.38 20.43
N VAL A 106 13.92 13.09 20.22
CA VAL A 106 13.25 12.24 21.20
C VAL A 106 14.15 11.06 21.60
N THR A 107 14.43 10.97 22.90
CA THR A 107 15.05 9.79 23.51
C THR A 107 14.01 8.68 23.68
N ILE A 108 14.29 7.52 23.11
CA ILE A 108 13.54 6.29 23.27
C ILE A 108 14.30 5.41 24.27
N ASN A 109 13.74 5.20 25.44
CA ASN A 109 14.29 4.32 26.47
C ASN A 109 13.51 3.00 26.47
N PRO A 110 14.03 1.93 25.84
CA PRO A 110 13.46 0.60 26.00
C PRO A 110 13.73 0.09 27.42
N VAL A 111 12.74 -0.61 27.98
CA VAL A 111 12.77 -1.17 29.33
C VAL A 111 12.42 -2.64 29.24
N CYS A 112 13.37 -3.53 29.57
CA CYS A 112 13.11 -4.96 29.64
C CYS A 112 12.10 -5.29 30.75
N VAL A 113 11.11 -6.11 30.43
CA VAL A 113 10.03 -6.50 31.36
C VAL A 113 9.85 -8.02 31.45
N PRO A 114 9.31 -8.56 32.55
CA PRO A 114 9.00 -9.98 32.63
C PRO A 114 7.73 -10.32 31.86
N HIS A 115 7.86 -10.85 30.64
CA HIS A 115 6.73 -11.35 29.86
C HIS A 115 7.12 -12.59 29.05
N ASP A 116 6.14 -13.43 28.71
CA ASP A 116 6.32 -14.66 27.92
C ASP A 116 6.56 -14.34 26.44
N ALA A 117 7.72 -13.73 26.13
CA ALA A 117 8.19 -13.38 24.79
C ALA A 117 9.72 -13.47 24.71
N ARG A 118 10.32 -13.37 23.51
CA ARG A 118 11.76 -13.56 23.30
C ARG A 118 12.65 -12.52 23.98
N GLU A 119 12.31 -11.24 23.81
CA GLU A 119 13.00 -10.11 24.45
C GLU A 119 11.97 -8.96 24.60
N PRO A 120 11.01 -9.12 25.52
CA PRO A 120 9.94 -8.16 25.72
C PRO A 120 10.47 -6.85 26.29
N THR A 121 10.12 -5.76 25.61
CA THR A 121 10.49 -4.41 25.97
C THR A 121 9.26 -3.52 26.03
N GLN A 122 9.27 -2.58 26.96
CA GLN A 122 8.31 -1.49 27.04
C GLN A 122 9.06 -0.17 26.89
N PHE A 123 8.38 0.96 26.79
CA PHE A 123 9.07 2.20 26.39
C PHE A 123 8.76 3.37 27.30
N VAL A 124 9.80 4.17 27.58
CA VAL A 124 9.68 5.53 28.07
C VAL A 124 10.26 6.47 27.01
N LEU A 125 9.46 7.42 26.53
CA LEU A 125 9.88 8.41 25.55
C LEU A 125 10.05 9.77 26.23
N SER A 126 11.14 10.48 25.94
CA SER A 126 11.42 11.80 26.53
C SER A 126 12.01 12.79 25.53
N ASP A 127 11.62 14.07 25.65
CA ASP A 127 12.25 15.21 24.95
C ASP A 127 13.17 16.02 25.88
N GLY A 128 13.53 15.43 27.03
CA GLY A 128 14.34 16.06 28.07
C GLY A 128 13.57 16.97 29.03
N VAL A 129 12.32 17.33 28.71
CA VAL A 129 11.45 18.09 29.60
C VAL A 129 10.34 17.19 30.13
N GLU A 130 9.66 16.51 29.21
CA GLU A 130 8.55 15.62 29.51
C GLU A 130 8.95 14.17 29.28
N SER A 131 8.21 13.26 29.92
CA SER A 131 8.39 11.82 29.72
C SER A 131 7.06 11.07 29.71
N ILE A 132 6.89 10.22 28.70
CA ILE A 132 5.70 9.38 28.49
C ILE A 132 6.11 7.91 28.55
N GLY A 133 5.56 7.19 29.51
CA GLY A 133 5.70 5.74 29.63
C GLY A 133 4.55 4.99 28.96
N VAL A 134 4.85 3.91 28.26
CA VAL A 134 3.87 2.90 27.85
C VAL A 134 4.32 1.56 28.39
N LEU A 135 3.43 0.93 29.15
CA LEU A 135 3.69 -0.29 29.90
C LEU A 135 2.48 -1.21 29.80
N SER A 136 2.45 -2.03 28.75
CA SER A 136 1.55 -3.17 28.64
C SER A 136 2.31 -4.48 28.91
N ASP A 137 1.60 -5.58 29.12
CA ASP A 137 2.19 -6.93 29.14
C ASP A 137 3.39 -7.04 30.09
N LEU A 138 3.22 -6.52 31.31
CA LEU A 138 4.34 -6.37 32.24
C LEU A 138 4.64 -7.68 33.00
N GLY A 139 3.67 -8.59 33.13
CA GLY A 139 3.76 -9.81 33.93
C GLY A 139 3.84 -9.57 35.44
N CYS A 140 4.91 -8.95 35.94
CA CYS A 140 5.07 -8.58 37.34
C CYS A 140 5.83 -7.25 37.54
N VAL A 141 5.58 -6.62 38.68
CA VAL A 141 6.22 -5.35 39.05
C VAL A 141 7.62 -5.61 39.60
N THR A 142 8.63 -5.01 38.98
CA THR A 142 10.04 -5.09 39.42
C THR A 142 10.56 -3.73 39.87
N SER A 143 11.62 -3.69 40.67
CA SER A 143 12.27 -2.43 41.08
C SER A 143 12.86 -1.66 39.88
N HIS A 144 13.32 -2.37 38.85
CA HIS A 144 13.78 -1.76 37.59
C HIS A 144 12.64 -0.98 36.94
N VAL A 145 11.47 -1.61 36.77
CA VAL A 145 10.31 -0.95 36.16
C VAL A 145 9.83 0.24 36.98
N VAL A 146 9.78 0.12 38.32
CA VAL A 146 9.45 1.28 39.17
C VAL A 146 10.42 2.42 38.94
N GLU A 147 11.73 2.15 38.89
CA GLU A 147 12.77 3.16 38.71
C GLU A 147 12.68 3.85 37.33
N GLN A 148 12.39 3.10 36.26
CA GLN A 148 12.28 3.65 34.90
C GLN A 148 11.03 4.54 34.72
N TYR A 149 9.93 4.24 35.42
CA TYR A 149 8.64 4.93 35.22
C TYR A 149 8.32 6.00 36.28
N LYS A 150 9.08 6.10 37.38
CA LYS A 150 8.77 7.02 38.50
C LYS A 150 8.75 8.52 38.15
N ASN A 151 9.44 8.90 37.08
CA ASN A 151 9.55 10.30 36.63
C ASN A 151 8.63 10.61 35.45
N CYS A 152 7.83 9.63 35.00
CA CYS A 152 6.88 9.81 33.91
C CYS A 152 5.83 10.87 34.27
N THR A 153 5.59 11.79 33.35
CA THR A 153 4.46 12.75 33.48
C THR A 153 3.17 12.15 32.93
N HIS A 154 3.28 11.21 32.00
CA HIS A 154 2.16 10.51 31.39
C HIS A 154 2.49 9.02 31.32
N ALA A 155 1.52 8.15 31.61
CA ALA A 155 1.71 6.72 31.50
C ALA A 155 0.47 5.98 30.97
N LEU A 156 0.68 5.03 30.05
CA LEU A 156 -0.28 3.94 29.82
C LEU A 156 0.17 2.72 30.63
N ILE A 157 -0.70 2.18 31.50
CA ILE A 157 -0.37 1.05 32.37
C ILE A 157 -1.42 -0.04 32.25
N GLU A 158 -0.99 -1.29 32.10
CA GLU A 158 -1.86 -2.46 32.09
C GLU A 158 -2.55 -2.72 33.44
N ALA A 159 -3.85 -3.07 33.39
CA ALA A 159 -4.56 -3.75 34.46
C ALA A 159 -5.49 -4.81 33.86
N ASN A 160 -4.94 -5.99 33.55
CA ASN A 160 -5.59 -6.95 32.68
C ASN A 160 -6.78 -7.64 33.33
N HIS A 161 -6.64 -8.10 34.57
CA HIS A 161 -7.66 -8.94 35.20
C HIS A 161 -7.85 -8.64 36.69
N ASP A 162 -9.04 -8.99 37.18
CA ASP A 162 -9.30 -9.19 38.60
C ASP A 162 -8.99 -10.65 38.97
N SER A 163 -8.24 -10.85 40.05
CA SER A 163 -7.78 -12.18 40.48
C SER A 163 -8.94 -13.15 40.79
N MET A 164 -10.05 -12.64 41.34
CA MET A 164 -11.23 -13.47 41.63
C MET A 164 -12.02 -13.80 40.36
N MET A 165 -12.19 -12.83 39.45
CA MET A 165 -12.83 -13.06 38.16
C MET A 165 -12.02 -14.06 37.32
N LEU A 166 -10.71 -13.90 37.22
CA LEU A 166 -9.86 -14.85 36.48
C LEU A 166 -9.96 -16.27 37.06
N SER A 167 -9.88 -16.41 38.39
CA SER A 167 -9.96 -17.73 39.03
C SER A 167 -11.32 -18.42 38.80
N ARG A 168 -12.42 -17.66 38.83
CA ARG A 168 -13.79 -18.16 38.64
C ARG A 168 -14.27 -18.20 37.18
N GLY A 169 -13.55 -17.54 36.28
CA GLY A 169 -13.93 -17.36 34.88
C GLY A 169 -13.97 -18.67 34.08
N SER A 170 -14.43 -18.59 32.84
CA SER A 170 -14.59 -19.73 31.93
C SER A 170 -13.29 -20.22 31.29
N TYR A 171 -12.18 -19.50 31.48
CA TYR A 171 -10.89 -19.87 30.89
C TYR A 171 -10.42 -21.28 31.32
N PRO A 172 -9.80 -22.05 30.41
CA PRO A 172 -9.13 -23.29 30.78
C PRO A 172 -8.07 -23.04 31.86
N GLN A 173 -7.86 -24.00 32.76
CA GLN A 173 -6.95 -23.85 33.91
C GLN A 173 -5.53 -23.45 33.49
N ARG A 174 -5.02 -23.99 32.38
CA ARG A 174 -3.71 -23.63 31.82
C ARG A 174 -3.63 -22.15 31.44
N LEU A 175 -4.68 -21.60 30.83
CA LEU A 175 -4.71 -20.19 30.45
C LEU A 175 -4.80 -19.29 31.67
N LYS A 176 -5.59 -19.66 32.69
CA LYS A 176 -5.63 -18.94 33.97
C LYS A 176 -4.25 -18.89 34.64
N GLN A 177 -3.55 -20.03 34.66
CA GLN A 177 -2.19 -20.11 35.20
C GLN A 177 -1.21 -19.25 34.43
N ARG A 178 -1.27 -19.21 33.10
CA ARG A 178 -0.41 -18.37 32.27
C ARG A 178 -0.69 -16.88 32.49
N VAL A 179 -1.96 -16.47 32.46
CA VAL A 179 -2.37 -15.05 32.59
C VAL A 179 -2.01 -14.49 33.97
N GLY A 180 -2.21 -15.27 35.04
CA GLY A 180 -1.92 -14.84 36.41
C GLY A 180 -0.50 -15.18 36.91
N ALA A 181 0.41 -15.62 36.05
CA ALA A 181 1.80 -15.89 36.42
C ALA A 181 2.67 -14.63 36.33
N ASP A 182 3.88 -14.69 36.88
CA ASP A 182 4.84 -13.59 36.91
C ASP A 182 5.30 -13.10 35.52
N TYR A 183 5.07 -13.90 34.47
CA TYR A 183 5.37 -13.56 33.06
C TYR A 183 4.09 -13.37 32.22
N GLY A 184 2.92 -13.34 32.88
CA GLY A 184 1.62 -13.16 32.24
C GLY A 184 1.27 -11.68 32.09
N HIS A 185 0.23 -11.26 32.81
CA HIS A 185 -0.28 -9.89 32.78
C HIS A 185 -0.50 -9.37 34.19
N LEU A 186 -0.39 -8.06 34.40
CA LEU A 186 -0.75 -7.48 35.70
C LEU A 186 -2.23 -7.66 36.02
N ASN A 187 -2.52 -7.99 37.28
CA ASN A 187 -3.85 -7.83 37.85
C ASN A 187 -4.07 -6.42 38.41
N ASN A 188 -5.33 -6.12 38.77
CA ASN A 188 -5.72 -4.81 39.30
C ASN A 188 -4.93 -4.39 40.57
N ASP A 189 -4.64 -5.33 41.46
CA ASP A 189 -3.93 -5.06 42.72
C ASP A 189 -2.44 -4.76 42.46
N GLN A 190 -1.81 -5.47 41.52
CA GLN A 190 -0.43 -5.21 41.12
C GLN A 190 -0.31 -3.88 40.37
N ALA A 191 -1.28 -3.54 39.52
CA ALA A 191 -1.34 -2.22 38.87
C ALA A 191 -1.48 -1.10 39.92
N HIS A 192 -2.33 -1.30 40.93
CA HIS A 192 -2.44 -0.39 42.08
C HIS A 192 -1.10 -0.26 42.81
N GLN A 193 -0.42 -1.37 43.10
CA GLN A 193 0.87 -1.37 43.79
C GLN A 193 1.94 -0.62 42.99
N LEU A 194 2.05 -0.85 41.68
CA LEU A 194 2.97 -0.10 40.82
C LEU A 194 2.68 1.40 40.91
N LEU A 195 1.41 1.78 40.75
CA LEU A 195 0.99 3.18 40.81
C LEU A 195 1.29 3.82 42.17
N GLN A 196 1.19 3.11 43.29
CA GLN A 196 1.58 3.64 44.59
C GLN A 196 3.06 4.08 44.65
N HIS A 197 3.94 3.42 43.90
CA HIS A 197 5.37 3.74 43.89
C HIS A 197 5.73 4.89 42.95
N ILE A 198 4.95 5.09 41.88
CA ILE A 198 5.22 6.11 40.85
C ILE A 198 4.28 7.31 40.93
N ALA A 199 3.22 7.27 41.75
CA ALA A 199 2.25 8.35 41.83
C ALA A 199 2.87 9.64 42.37
N HIS A 200 2.70 10.71 41.59
CA HIS A 200 2.97 12.08 42.01
C HIS A 200 1.94 13.02 41.36
N PRO A 201 1.78 14.26 41.88
CA PRO A 201 0.70 15.18 41.47
C PRO A 201 0.68 15.57 40.00
N ASP A 202 1.78 15.36 39.27
CA ASP A 202 1.92 15.69 37.85
C ASP A 202 1.75 14.47 36.92
N LEU A 203 1.60 13.26 37.48
CA LEU A 203 1.45 12.04 36.69
C LEU A 203 0.00 11.88 36.22
N HIS A 204 -0.18 11.83 34.90
CA HIS A 204 -1.42 11.46 34.24
C HIS A 204 -1.39 10.00 33.80
N VAL A 205 -2.42 9.22 34.11
CA VAL A 205 -2.44 7.77 33.83
C VAL A 205 -3.63 7.38 32.98
N VAL A 206 -3.39 6.54 31.98
CA VAL A 206 -4.41 5.78 31.25
C VAL A 206 -4.24 4.30 31.56
N ILE A 207 -5.26 3.68 32.14
CA ILE A 207 -5.27 2.24 32.36
C ILE A 207 -5.69 1.54 31.07
N GLY A 208 -4.87 0.59 30.62
CA GLY A 208 -5.07 -0.17 29.39
C GLY A 208 -5.07 -1.67 29.61
N HIS A 209 -5.19 -2.39 28.50
CA HIS A 209 -5.12 -3.84 28.37
C HIS A 209 -6.11 -4.57 29.29
N VAL A 210 -7.29 -3.99 29.53
CA VAL A 210 -8.30 -4.54 30.45
C VAL A 210 -9.08 -5.68 29.78
N SER A 211 -9.09 -6.86 30.39
CA SER A 211 -9.81 -8.03 29.89
C SER A 211 -11.33 -7.82 29.92
N GLU A 212 -11.99 -7.98 28.76
CA GLU A 212 -13.45 -7.98 28.65
C GLU A 212 -14.12 -9.15 29.41
N GLN A 213 -13.36 -10.20 29.76
CA GLN A 213 -13.90 -11.43 30.35
C GLN A 213 -13.52 -11.62 31.82
N ASN A 214 -12.31 -11.22 32.19
CA ASN A 214 -11.77 -11.45 33.54
C ASN A 214 -11.56 -10.16 34.32
N ASN A 215 -12.17 -9.06 33.88
CA ASN A 215 -12.18 -7.80 34.61
C ASN A 215 -13.53 -7.10 34.44
N ALA A 216 -13.77 -6.08 35.26
CA ALA A 216 -14.95 -5.23 35.18
C ALA A 216 -14.60 -3.79 35.54
N PRO A 217 -15.11 -2.78 34.82
CA PRO A 217 -14.81 -1.37 35.09
C PRO A 217 -15.05 -0.97 36.56
N GLU A 218 -16.11 -1.46 37.19
CA GLU A 218 -16.47 -1.10 38.57
C GLU A 218 -15.47 -1.65 39.60
N ILE A 219 -14.90 -2.83 39.34
CA ILE A 219 -13.88 -3.44 40.19
C ILE A 219 -12.56 -2.69 40.05
N LEU A 220 -12.16 -2.42 38.81
CA LEU A 220 -10.95 -1.69 38.50
C LEU A 220 -10.99 -0.28 39.10
N GLN A 221 -12.10 0.46 38.90
CA GLN A 221 -12.31 1.79 39.49
C GLN A 221 -12.22 1.76 41.01
N ARG A 222 -12.86 0.78 41.67
CA ARG A 222 -12.78 0.64 43.13
C ARG A 222 -11.36 0.40 43.60
N THR A 223 -10.60 -0.43 42.87
CA THR A 223 -9.22 -0.80 43.22
C THR A 223 -8.29 0.41 43.10
N LEU A 224 -8.49 1.25 42.08
CA LEU A 224 -7.64 2.42 41.83
C LEU A 224 -8.13 3.72 42.49
N GLN A 225 -9.36 3.74 43.03
CA GLN A 225 -9.95 4.89 43.73
C GLN A 225 -9.01 5.58 44.74
N PRO A 226 -8.21 4.88 45.56
CA PRO A 226 -7.33 5.54 46.54
C PRO A 226 -6.24 6.42 45.91
N LEU A 227 -5.91 6.19 44.63
CA LEU A 227 -4.85 6.92 43.91
C LEU A 227 -5.35 8.19 43.23
N HIS A 228 -6.67 8.41 43.16
CA HIS A 228 -7.25 9.55 42.45
C HIS A 228 -6.72 10.91 42.93
N ASN A 229 -6.40 11.04 44.23
CA ASN A 229 -5.90 12.28 44.81
C ASN A 229 -4.37 12.41 44.73
N SER A 230 -3.67 11.35 44.31
CA SER A 230 -2.21 11.30 44.21
C SER A 230 -1.71 11.48 42.78
N LEU A 231 -2.62 11.52 41.80
CA LEU A 231 -2.35 11.62 40.37
C LEU A 231 -2.97 12.91 39.83
N ALA A 232 -2.41 13.43 38.75
CA ALA A 232 -2.99 14.55 38.01
C ALA A 232 -4.32 14.16 37.36
N ALA A 233 -4.36 12.96 36.77
CA ALA A 233 -5.57 12.38 36.19
C ALA A 233 -5.47 10.85 36.08
N LEU A 234 -6.63 10.17 36.14
CA LEU A 234 -6.74 8.72 35.92
C LEU A 234 -7.87 8.43 34.93
N HIS A 235 -7.52 7.78 33.83
CA HIS A 235 -8.42 7.44 32.72
C HIS A 235 -8.36 5.94 32.39
N TYR A 236 -9.29 5.47 31.56
CA TYR A 236 -9.41 4.06 31.18
C TYR A 236 -9.57 3.93 29.66
N ALA A 237 -8.75 3.10 29.03
CA ALA A 237 -8.84 2.75 27.61
C ALA A 237 -9.65 1.46 27.42
N THR A 238 -10.29 1.32 26.25
CA THR A 238 -11.10 0.13 25.92
C THR A 238 -10.61 -0.57 24.66
N GLN A 239 -10.96 -1.84 24.44
CA GLN A 239 -10.63 -2.53 23.19
C GLN A 239 -11.39 -1.96 21.97
N ALA A 240 -12.65 -1.58 22.18
CA ALA A 240 -13.51 -1.07 21.12
C ALA A 240 -13.03 0.31 20.66
N GLU A 241 -12.92 1.26 21.60
CA GLU A 241 -12.67 2.65 21.29
C GLU A 241 -11.30 3.16 21.75
N GLY A 242 -10.48 2.37 22.43
CA GLY A 242 -9.20 2.84 22.95
C GLY A 242 -9.40 4.00 23.92
N PHE A 243 -8.57 5.03 23.78
CA PHE A 243 -8.64 6.29 24.52
C PHE A 243 -8.20 7.45 23.61
N GLY A 244 -8.85 8.61 23.73
CA GLY A 244 -8.48 9.82 23.00
C GLY A 244 -7.14 10.41 23.45
N TRP A 245 -6.87 11.67 23.13
CA TRP A 245 -5.64 12.32 23.58
C TRP A 245 -5.69 12.65 25.08
N LEU A 246 -4.72 12.12 25.82
CA LEU A 246 -4.26 12.67 27.09
C LEU A 246 -3.13 13.67 26.77
N GLY A 247 -3.32 14.95 27.08
CA GLY A 247 -2.43 16.02 26.64
C GLY A 247 -2.87 16.69 25.34
N GLN A 248 -1.94 17.35 24.66
CA GLN A 248 -2.21 18.07 23.41
C GLN A 248 -2.14 17.12 22.20
N GLN A 249 -3.18 17.14 21.37
CA GLN A 249 -3.15 16.52 20.06
C GLN A 249 -2.00 17.12 19.22
N PRO A 250 -1.13 16.30 18.62
CA PRO A 250 -0.04 16.79 17.78
C PRO A 250 -0.57 17.50 16.54
N ILE A 251 0.22 18.47 16.08
CA ILE A 251 0.05 19.06 14.75
C ILE A 251 0.49 18.00 13.75
N LYS A 252 -0.38 17.66 12.81
CA LYS A 252 -0.14 16.61 11.82
C LYS A 252 1.08 16.95 10.96
N ARG A 253 1.95 15.96 10.71
CA ARG A 253 3.07 16.07 9.76
C ARG A 253 2.54 16.22 8.34
N GLN A 254 1.40 15.58 8.09
CA GLN A 254 0.58 15.77 6.92
C GLN A 254 -0.70 16.46 7.37
N ILE A 255 -0.83 17.76 7.11
CA ILE A 255 -2.07 18.43 7.47
C ILE A 255 -3.18 17.92 6.55
N SER A 256 -3.85 16.85 6.97
CA SER A 256 -5.22 16.59 6.58
C SER A 256 -6.05 17.51 7.47
N PHE A 257 -6.25 18.76 7.05
CA PHE A 257 -7.46 19.47 7.47
C PHE A 257 -8.64 18.55 7.14
N GLY A 258 -9.77 18.70 7.84
CA GLY A 258 -11.02 18.21 7.27
C GLY A 258 -11.15 18.89 5.91
N GLU A 259 -10.66 18.25 4.86
CA GLU A 259 -10.63 18.84 3.55
C GLU A 259 -12.12 19.06 3.27
N VAL A 260 -12.49 20.28 2.91
CA VAL A 260 -13.86 20.61 2.49
C VAL A 260 -14.33 19.42 1.65
N PRO A 261 -15.42 18.70 1.98
CA PRO A 261 -15.66 17.38 1.36
C PRO A 261 -15.58 17.39 -0.18
N PRO A 262 -16.04 18.46 -0.87
CA PRO A 262 -15.73 18.71 -2.28
C PRO A 262 -14.24 18.70 -2.66
N SER A 263 -13.35 19.28 -1.85
CA SER A 263 -11.89 19.27 -2.00
C SER A 263 -11.26 17.91 -1.75
N VAL A 264 -11.75 17.12 -0.78
CA VAL A 264 -11.30 15.72 -0.60
C VAL A 264 -11.59 14.92 -1.86
N GLN A 265 -12.84 15.02 -2.32
CA GLN A 265 -13.32 14.28 -3.47
C GLN A 265 -12.55 14.69 -4.72
N THR A 266 -12.36 15.99 -4.94
CA THR A 266 -11.59 16.51 -6.07
C THR A 266 -10.13 16.07 -6.03
N LYS A 267 -9.49 16.07 -4.85
CA LYS A 267 -8.12 15.58 -4.66
C LYS A 267 -8.00 14.09 -4.97
N GLN A 268 -8.89 13.24 -4.43
CA GLN A 268 -8.88 11.80 -4.69
C GLN A 268 -9.09 11.50 -6.18
N THR A 269 -10.00 12.22 -6.83
CA THR A 269 -10.23 12.11 -8.27
C THR A 269 -8.98 12.54 -9.05
N LEU A 270 -8.32 13.64 -8.68
CA LEU A 270 -7.07 14.08 -9.29
C LEU A 270 -5.90 13.12 -9.06
N GLU A 271 -5.70 12.59 -7.86
CA GLU A 271 -4.64 11.61 -7.56
C GLU A 271 -4.84 10.33 -8.39
N THR A 272 -6.09 9.87 -8.50
CA THR A 272 -6.45 8.70 -9.33
C THR A 272 -6.24 8.97 -10.81
N LEU A 273 -6.66 10.15 -11.31
CA LEU A 273 -6.44 10.55 -12.70
C LEU A 273 -4.95 10.70 -12.99
N MET A 274 -4.18 11.42 -12.15
CA MET A 274 -2.74 11.63 -12.31
C MET A 274 -1.93 10.35 -12.43
N ALA A 275 -2.30 9.29 -11.70
CA ALA A 275 -1.69 7.98 -11.84
C ALA A 275 -1.85 7.39 -13.25
N GLN A 276 -2.96 7.70 -13.94
CA GLN A 276 -3.24 7.26 -15.32
C GLN A 276 -2.46 8.07 -16.37
N TYR A 277 -1.99 9.28 -16.04
CA TYR A 277 -1.23 10.16 -16.95
C TYR A 277 0.29 10.02 -16.83
N GLY A 278 0.80 9.03 -16.08
CA GLY A 278 2.21 8.60 -16.15
C GLY A 278 3.26 9.67 -15.78
N GLY A 279 2.90 10.68 -14.99
CA GLY A 279 3.83 11.74 -14.55
C GLY A 279 3.93 12.96 -15.48
N LYS A 280 3.10 13.06 -16.54
CA LYS A 280 3.03 14.24 -17.44
C LYS A 280 2.62 15.54 -16.74
N ALA A 281 1.99 15.42 -15.58
CA ALA A 281 1.60 16.53 -14.74
C ALA A 281 1.95 16.19 -13.29
N VAL A 282 2.29 17.23 -12.53
CA VAL A 282 2.58 17.11 -11.10
C VAL A 282 1.46 17.79 -10.33
N LEU A 283 0.81 17.02 -9.46
CA LEU A 283 -0.16 17.58 -8.53
C LEU A 283 0.57 18.24 -7.36
N ALA A 284 0.64 19.56 -7.37
CA ALA A 284 1.10 20.34 -6.23
C ALA A 284 -0.09 20.66 -5.31
N LEU A 285 -0.05 20.17 -4.08
CA LEU A 285 -1.06 20.47 -3.08
C LEU A 285 -0.64 21.72 -2.31
N SER A 286 -1.47 22.74 -2.34
CA SER A 286 -1.30 23.96 -1.54
C SER A 286 -2.42 24.07 -0.54
N ASP A 287 -2.05 24.30 0.70
CA ASP A 287 -2.99 24.43 1.78
C ASP A 287 -3.29 25.90 2.06
N VAL A 288 -4.50 26.33 1.73
CA VAL A 288 -4.96 27.72 1.89
C VAL A 288 -5.01 28.14 3.36
N ALA A 289 -5.16 27.20 4.30
CA ALA A 289 -5.15 27.51 5.72
C ALA A 289 -3.71 27.75 6.24
N VAL A 290 -2.71 27.13 5.60
CA VAL A 290 -1.29 27.26 5.94
C VAL A 290 -0.65 28.45 5.23
N ASP A 291 -0.91 28.62 3.94
CA ASP A 291 -0.33 29.68 3.11
C ASP A 291 -1.40 30.66 2.64
N GLN A 292 -1.90 31.45 3.60
CA GLN A 292 -2.89 32.49 3.32
C GLN A 292 -2.37 33.58 2.38
N THR A 293 -1.06 33.81 2.36
CA THR A 293 -0.41 34.81 1.49
C THR A 293 -0.41 34.35 0.03
N LEU A 294 -0.13 33.08 -0.23
CA LEU A 294 -0.25 32.49 -1.56
C LEU A 294 -1.71 32.45 -2.01
N ALA A 295 -2.64 32.10 -1.11
CA ALA A 295 -4.08 32.11 -1.44
C ALA A 295 -4.60 33.50 -1.84
N GLN A 296 -4.12 34.56 -1.18
CA GLN A 296 -4.42 35.94 -1.56
C GLN A 296 -3.80 36.31 -2.91
N HIS A 297 -2.54 35.94 -3.16
CA HIS A 297 -1.87 36.19 -4.45
C HIS A 297 -2.56 35.46 -5.61
N LEU A 298 -2.97 34.21 -5.39
CA LEU A 298 -3.68 33.38 -6.36
C LEU A 298 -5.19 33.70 -6.45
N ARG A 299 -5.66 34.69 -5.67
CA ARG A 299 -7.05 35.18 -5.64
C ARG A 299 -8.08 34.05 -5.49
N VAL A 300 -7.85 33.15 -4.54
CA VAL A 300 -8.76 32.01 -4.27
C VAL A 300 -10.13 32.54 -3.83
N GLN A 301 -11.20 32.17 -4.55
CA GLN A 301 -12.57 32.63 -4.28
C GLN A 301 -13.49 31.56 -3.68
N GLY A 302 -13.09 30.28 -3.74
CA GLY A 302 -13.85 29.16 -3.20
C GLY A 302 -13.01 27.89 -3.11
N LEU A 303 -13.42 26.93 -2.28
CA LEU A 303 -12.74 25.64 -2.11
C LEU A 303 -13.61 24.50 -2.69
N PRO A 304 -13.04 23.51 -3.41
CA PRO A 304 -11.64 23.44 -3.87
C PRO A 304 -11.30 24.53 -4.89
N SER A 305 -10.02 24.87 -4.98
CA SER A 305 -9.48 25.80 -5.97
C SER A 305 -8.31 25.12 -6.67
N LEU A 306 -8.38 25.02 -8.00
CA LEU A 306 -7.33 24.46 -8.85
C LEU A 306 -6.69 25.59 -9.64
N ARG A 307 -5.37 25.55 -9.73
CA ARG A 307 -4.56 26.43 -10.57
C ARG A 307 -3.71 25.56 -11.48
N ILE A 308 -3.78 25.82 -12.77
CA ILE A 308 -3.03 25.09 -13.78
C ILE A 308 -1.83 25.94 -14.15
N VAL A 309 -0.62 25.42 -13.92
CA VAL A 309 0.63 26.13 -14.18
C VAL A 309 1.42 25.44 -15.27
N GLN A 310 1.75 26.18 -16.33
CA GLN A 310 2.59 25.72 -17.43
C GLN A 310 3.66 26.77 -17.72
N GLN A 311 4.93 26.37 -17.83
CA GLN A 311 6.08 27.26 -18.05
C GLN A 311 6.13 28.46 -17.07
N GLY A 312 5.77 28.21 -15.80
CA GLY A 312 5.77 29.23 -14.74
C GLY A 312 4.62 30.25 -14.82
N LYS A 313 3.63 30.06 -15.68
CA LYS A 313 2.43 30.91 -15.79
C LYS A 313 1.18 30.12 -15.47
N ILE A 314 0.21 30.77 -14.82
CA ILE A 314 -1.12 30.21 -14.63
C ILE A 314 -1.85 30.30 -15.97
N VAL A 315 -2.18 29.15 -16.56
CA VAL A 315 -2.84 29.07 -17.87
C VAL A 315 -4.34 28.86 -17.75
N ASP A 316 -4.80 28.26 -16.65
CA ASP A 316 -6.22 28.02 -16.38
C ASP A 316 -6.49 27.89 -14.88
N GLN A 317 -7.77 27.99 -14.48
CA GLN A 317 -8.21 27.89 -13.09
C GLN A 317 -9.64 27.38 -12.93
N ILE A 318 -9.89 26.61 -11.87
CA ILE A 318 -11.24 26.21 -11.45
C ILE A 318 -11.42 26.60 -9.99
N ASP A 319 -12.53 27.27 -9.67
CA ASP A 319 -12.92 27.56 -8.29
C ASP A 319 -14.29 26.88 -8.02
N GLY A 320 -14.29 25.90 -7.13
CA GLY A 320 -15.45 25.06 -6.79
C GLY A 320 -15.26 23.57 -7.12
N PRO A 321 -16.21 22.70 -6.70
CA PRO A 321 -16.18 21.28 -7.03
C PRO A 321 -16.20 21.05 -8.54
N ALA A 322 -15.31 20.21 -9.03
CA ALA A 322 -15.30 19.73 -10.40
C ALA A 322 -15.59 18.23 -10.43
N ASP A 323 -16.32 17.77 -11.45
CA ASP A 323 -16.53 16.34 -11.67
C ASP A 323 -15.35 15.70 -12.41
N GLU A 324 -15.29 14.37 -12.40
CA GLU A 324 -14.22 13.62 -13.06
C GLU A 324 -14.13 13.92 -14.57
N ALA A 325 -15.27 14.16 -15.24
CA ALA A 325 -15.29 14.45 -16.67
C ALA A 325 -14.64 15.80 -17.00
N GLN A 326 -14.93 16.84 -16.21
CA GLN A 326 -14.29 18.17 -16.33
C GLN A 326 -12.80 18.10 -16.02
N LEU A 327 -12.42 17.42 -14.93
CA LEU A 327 -11.01 17.25 -14.56
C LEU A 327 -10.25 16.47 -15.62
N ARG A 328 -10.83 15.39 -16.15
CA ARG A 328 -10.25 14.60 -17.22
C ARG A 328 -10.11 15.41 -18.50
N THR A 329 -11.14 16.15 -18.91
CA THR A 329 -11.07 17.05 -20.08
C THR A 329 -9.95 18.09 -19.95
N LEU A 330 -9.76 18.64 -18.75
CA LEU A 330 -8.72 19.62 -18.46
C LEU A 330 -7.33 18.99 -18.47
N LEU A 331 -7.16 17.83 -17.83
CA LEU A 331 -5.91 17.08 -17.83
C LEU A 331 -5.57 16.57 -19.22
N ASP A 332 -6.55 16.09 -19.96
CA ASP A 332 -6.47 15.76 -21.37
C ASP A 332 -5.99 16.98 -22.15
N THR A 333 -6.61 18.16 -22.01
CA THR A 333 -6.14 19.37 -22.70
C THR A 333 -4.66 19.72 -22.38
N LEU A 334 -4.17 19.40 -21.17
CA LEU A 334 -2.79 19.66 -20.73
C LEU A 334 -1.79 18.56 -21.10
N THR A 335 -2.23 17.30 -21.18
CA THR A 335 -1.41 16.09 -21.37
C THR A 335 -1.57 15.44 -22.75
N GLN A 336 -2.65 15.77 -23.47
CA GLN A 336 -2.93 15.37 -24.86
C GLN A 336 -1.90 15.95 -25.82
N SER A 337 -1.15 16.97 -25.42
CA SER A 337 -0.19 17.60 -26.33
C SER A 337 1.06 16.76 -26.64
N SER A 338 1.36 15.67 -25.90
CA SER A 338 2.55 14.85 -26.19
C SER A 338 2.24 13.41 -26.59
N THR A 339 1.52 12.60 -25.79
CA THR A 339 1.38 11.16 -26.09
C THR A 339 0.24 10.79 -27.02
N ASP A 340 -0.91 11.47 -26.96
CA ASP A 340 -2.00 11.21 -27.92
C ASP A 340 -1.64 11.79 -29.29
N ILE A 341 -0.91 12.91 -29.30
CA ILE A 341 -0.23 13.42 -30.50
C ILE A 341 0.82 12.42 -30.99
N LEU A 342 1.66 11.88 -30.10
CA LEU A 342 2.65 10.88 -30.49
C LEU A 342 1.99 9.60 -31.02
N GLN A 343 0.93 9.08 -30.40
CA GLN A 343 0.19 7.91 -30.89
C GLN A 343 -0.47 8.21 -32.24
N GLY A 344 -1.17 9.34 -32.37
CA GLY A 344 -1.78 9.74 -33.64
C GLY A 344 -0.74 9.98 -34.76
N GLN A 345 0.43 10.54 -34.43
CA GLN A 345 1.55 10.69 -35.37
C GLN A 345 2.20 9.34 -35.69
N LEU A 346 2.38 8.48 -34.69
CA LEU A 346 2.93 7.14 -34.86
C LEU A 346 2.02 6.30 -35.77
N ASP A 347 0.70 6.33 -35.56
CA ASP A 347 -0.27 5.66 -36.42
C ASP A 347 -0.21 6.17 -37.87
N GLN A 348 -0.06 7.49 -38.06
CA GLN A 348 0.11 8.08 -39.40
C GLN A 348 1.40 7.63 -40.08
N VAL A 349 2.52 7.62 -39.34
CA VAL A 349 3.84 7.22 -39.83
C VAL A 349 3.89 5.71 -40.12
N LEU A 350 3.25 4.89 -39.28
CA LEU A 350 3.11 3.45 -39.51
C LEU A 350 2.19 3.15 -40.69
N ALA A 351 1.14 3.95 -40.91
CA ALA A 351 0.28 3.83 -42.08
C ALA A 351 1.01 4.22 -43.38
N SER A 352 2.00 5.12 -43.33
CA SER A 352 2.85 5.45 -44.47
C SER A 352 4.02 4.49 -44.70
N GLY A 353 4.23 3.52 -43.78
CA GLY A 353 5.33 2.55 -43.86
C GLY A 353 6.72 3.13 -43.53
N ASP A 354 6.77 4.33 -42.95
CA ASP A 354 8.03 4.98 -42.59
C ASP A 354 8.49 4.56 -41.18
N TYR A 355 8.98 3.32 -41.10
CA TYR A 355 9.39 2.74 -39.82
C TYR A 355 10.61 3.41 -39.20
N ASP A 356 11.50 4.02 -39.99
CA ASP A 356 12.68 4.72 -39.48
C ASP A 356 12.29 5.96 -38.69
N THR A 357 11.32 6.73 -39.19
CA THR A 357 10.76 7.88 -38.46
C THR A 357 10.03 7.42 -37.19
N ALA A 358 9.26 6.32 -37.26
CA ALA A 358 8.58 5.76 -36.08
C ALA A 358 9.57 5.34 -34.98
N VAL A 359 10.67 4.67 -35.34
CA VAL A 359 11.73 4.30 -34.39
C VAL A 359 12.38 5.53 -33.77
N ALA A 360 12.72 6.54 -34.57
CA ALA A 360 13.34 7.77 -34.08
C ALA A 360 12.43 8.51 -33.09
N MET A 361 11.13 8.61 -33.41
CA MET A 361 10.12 9.20 -32.51
C MET A 361 10.05 8.46 -31.17
N LEU A 362 9.97 7.13 -31.20
CA LEU A 362 9.89 6.32 -29.98
C LEU A 362 11.17 6.38 -29.14
N GLN A 363 12.34 6.38 -29.77
CA GLN A 363 13.62 6.55 -29.07
C GLN A 363 13.74 7.93 -28.40
N GLN A 364 13.26 8.99 -29.06
CA GLN A 364 13.20 10.32 -28.46
C GLN A 364 12.27 10.31 -27.24
N SER A 365 11.07 9.74 -27.36
CA SER A 365 10.11 9.65 -26.24
C SER A 365 10.64 8.81 -25.08
N MET A 366 11.41 7.75 -25.35
CA MET A 366 12.08 6.96 -24.31
C MET A 366 13.17 7.73 -23.55
N ASN A 367 13.84 8.68 -24.21
CA ASN A 367 14.81 9.56 -23.54
C ASN A 367 14.12 10.60 -22.65
N GLU A 368 12.96 11.10 -23.08
CA GLU A 368 12.15 12.06 -22.33
C GLU A 368 11.44 11.41 -21.14
N GLU A 369 11.00 10.15 -21.28
CA GLU A 369 10.29 9.39 -20.23
C GLU A 369 10.91 7.99 -19.98
N PRO A 370 12.09 7.89 -19.31
CA PRO A 370 12.82 6.61 -19.18
C PRO A 370 12.06 5.50 -18.42
N ASN A 371 11.15 5.90 -17.54
CA ASN A 371 10.35 4.98 -16.71
C ASN A 371 9.08 4.48 -17.40
N ASN A 372 8.72 5.03 -18.56
CA ASN A 372 7.54 4.62 -19.31
C ASN A 372 7.85 3.37 -20.15
N GLN A 373 7.49 2.20 -19.61
CA GLN A 373 7.74 0.91 -20.27
C GLN A 373 6.89 0.71 -21.54
N GLY A 374 5.80 1.47 -21.72
CA GLY A 374 4.94 1.39 -22.90
C GLY A 374 5.67 1.74 -24.20
N PHE A 375 6.60 2.69 -24.17
CA PHE A 375 7.39 3.04 -25.36
C PHE A 375 8.34 1.92 -25.79
N ARG A 376 8.83 1.09 -24.85
CA ARG A 376 9.65 -0.08 -25.18
C ARG A 376 8.80 -1.16 -25.87
N VAL A 377 7.54 -1.32 -25.45
CA VAL A 377 6.58 -2.23 -26.09
C VAL A 377 6.30 -1.79 -27.53
N GLU A 378 6.01 -0.50 -27.74
CA GLU A 378 5.80 0.04 -29.10
C GLU A 378 7.06 -0.07 -29.96
N LEU A 379 8.23 0.25 -29.43
CA LEU A 379 9.49 0.17 -30.17
C LEU A 379 9.78 -1.26 -30.63
N ALA A 380 9.56 -2.25 -29.77
CA ALA A 380 9.71 -3.66 -30.16
C ALA A 380 8.74 -4.03 -31.30
N ASP A 381 7.48 -3.62 -31.24
CA ASP A 381 6.49 -3.93 -32.29
C ASP A 381 6.86 -3.28 -33.63
N VAL A 382 7.29 -2.02 -33.61
CA VAL A 382 7.73 -1.28 -34.81
C VAL A 382 8.97 -1.90 -35.43
N LEU A 383 9.96 -2.30 -34.64
CA LEU A 383 11.17 -2.96 -35.14
C LEU A 383 10.84 -4.29 -35.83
N ILE A 384 9.87 -5.05 -35.31
CA ILE A 384 9.40 -6.29 -35.96
C ILE A 384 8.71 -5.98 -37.28
N LEU A 385 7.84 -4.96 -37.32
CA LEU A 385 7.17 -4.54 -38.56
C LEU A 385 8.15 -4.04 -39.63
N LYS A 386 9.25 -3.39 -39.19
CA LYS A 386 10.35 -2.97 -40.06
C LYS A 386 11.17 -4.14 -40.61
N GLY A 387 11.24 -5.25 -39.87
CA GLY A 387 12.07 -6.42 -40.18
C GLY A 387 13.39 -6.49 -39.41
N ASP A 388 13.64 -5.57 -38.48
CA ASP A 388 14.85 -5.51 -37.65
C ASP A 388 14.72 -6.44 -36.44
N LEU A 389 14.72 -7.76 -36.68
CA LEU A 389 14.35 -8.77 -35.68
C LEU A 389 15.35 -8.89 -34.51
N ASP A 390 16.65 -8.66 -34.76
CA ASP A 390 17.69 -8.75 -33.72
C ASP A 390 17.56 -7.61 -32.69
N ASP A 391 17.30 -6.39 -33.18
CA ASP A 391 17.06 -5.24 -32.32
C ASP A 391 15.73 -5.39 -31.57
N ALA A 392 14.68 -5.89 -32.24
CA ALA A 392 13.41 -6.19 -31.59
C ALA A 392 13.56 -7.19 -30.43
N ARG A 393 14.34 -8.27 -30.61
CA ARG A 393 14.65 -9.23 -29.53
C ARG A 393 15.33 -8.56 -28.35
N THR A 394 16.30 -7.71 -28.63
CA THR A 394 17.05 -6.99 -27.61
C THR A 394 16.14 -6.07 -26.79
N VAL A 395 15.28 -5.30 -27.48
CA VAL A 395 14.30 -4.42 -26.81
C VAL A 395 13.31 -5.26 -26.00
N LEU A 396 12.72 -6.31 -26.58
CA LEU A 396 11.72 -7.16 -25.92
C LEU A 396 12.26 -7.86 -24.67
N ALA A 397 13.54 -8.26 -24.66
CA ALA A 397 14.21 -8.85 -23.49
C ALA A 397 14.41 -7.85 -22.34
N SER A 398 14.42 -6.55 -22.62
CA SER A 398 14.57 -5.49 -21.61
C SER A 398 13.26 -5.09 -20.92
N ILE A 399 12.11 -5.52 -21.46
CA ILE A 399 10.78 -5.21 -20.92
C ILE A 399 10.50 -6.14 -19.73
N PRO A 400 9.96 -5.68 -18.58
CA PRO A 400 9.49 -6.54 -17.49
C PRO A 400 8.30 -7.44 -17.86
N ASP A 401 8.18 -8.64 -17.28
CA ASP A 401 7.14 -9.64 -17.59
C ASP A 401 5.71 -9.17 -17.29
N ASP A 402 5.54 -8.30 -16.30
CA ASP A 402 4.26 -7.73 -15.88
C ASP A 402 3.86 -6.47 -16.67
N THR A 403 4.67 -6.05 -17.65
CA THR A 403 4.37 -4.87 -18.46
C THR A 403 3.12 -5.09 -19.32
N PRO A 404 2.10 -4.21 -19.22
CA PRO A 404 0.91 -4.31 -20.06
C PRO A 404 1.25 -4.35 -21.56
N GLU A 405 0.54 -5.19 -22.32
CA GLU A 405 0.64 -5.32 -23.78
C GLU A 405 1.97 -5.89 -24.32
N ARG A 406 2.89 -6.32 -23.46
CA ARG A 406 4.15 -6.97 -23.88
C ARG A 406 3.94 -8.19 -24.79
N GLU A 407 2.86 -8.93 -24.56
CA GLU A 407 2.46 -10.09 -25.36
C GLU A 407 2.27 -9.78 -26.85
N ARG A 408 1.95 -8.52 -27.22
CA ARG A 408 1.72 -8.12 -28.62
C ARG A 408 3.00 -8.22 -29.48
N PRO A 409 4.09 -7.48 -29.20
CA PRO A 409 5.33 -7.64 -29.96
C PRO A 409 5.94 -9.04 -29.79
N GLN A 410 5.76 -9.68 -28.63
CA GLN A 410 6.22 -11.05 -28.44
C GLN A 410 5.58 -12.02 -29.43
N HIS A 411 4.24 -12.10 -29.47
CA HIS A 411 3.57 -13.01 -30.39
C HIS A 411 3.84 -12.65 -31.85
N ARG A 412 3.96 -11.35 -32.19
CA ARG A 412 4.31 -10.94 -33.56
C ARG A 412 5.67 -11.48 -33.98
N LEU A 413 6.68 -11.35 -33.11
CA LEU A 413 8.02 -11.87 -33.38
C LEU A 413 8.00 -13.38 -33.61
N GLU A 414 7.32 -14.12 -32.71
CA GLU A 414 7.21 -15.57 -32.84
C GLU A 414 6.54 -15.98 -34.16
N PHE A 415 5.47 -15.29 -34.60
CA PHE A 415 4.84 -15.57 -35.90
C PHE A 415 5.76 -15.30 -37.09
N VAL A 416 6.57 -14.22 -37.04
CA VAL A 416 7.54 -13.91 -38.11
C VAL A 416 8.63 -14.98 -38.17
N GLU A 417 9.13 -15.43 -37.02
CA GLU A 417 10.13 -16.49 -36.93
C GLU A 417 9.60 -17.84 -37.43
N GLU A 418 8.38 -18.20 -37.05
CA GLU A 418 7.72 -19.42 -37.54
C GLU A 418 7.50 -19.37 -39.06
N ALA A 419 7.01 -18.23 -39.58
CA ALA A 419 6.75 -18.05 -41.01
C ALA A 419 8.01 -18.18 -41.87
N ALA A 420 9.19 -17.83 -41.34
CA ALA A 420 10.46 -17.97 -42.06
C ALA A 420 10.81 -19.43 -42.41
N GLY A 421 10.23 -20.39 -41.70
CA GLY A 421 10.38 -21.83 -41.97
C GLY A 421 9.34 -22.40 -42.94
N TYR A 422 8.37 -21.61 -43.39
CA TYR A 422 7.24 -22.07 -44.19
C TYR A 422 7.30 -21.57 -45.64
N ALA A 423 6.58 -22.27 -46.53
CA ALA A 423 6.36 -21.82 -47.89
C ALA A 423 5.49 -20.55 -47.90
N SER A 424 5.49 -19.80 -49.00
CA SER A 424 4.65 -18.63 -49.15
C SER A 424 3.17 -19.00 -49.12
N VAL A 425 2.30 -18.08 -48.71
CA VAL A 425 0.83 -18.31 -48.67
C VAL A 425 0.30 -18.77 -50.03
N ALA A 426 0.86 -18.27 -51.15
CA ALA A 426 0.48 -18.69 -52.50
C ALA A 426 0.85 -20.16 -52.80
N GLU A 427 2.07 -20.58 -52.43
CA GLU A 427 2.51 -21.98 -52.61
C GLU A 427 1.73 -22.93 -51.70
N ILE A 428 1.38 -22.49 -50.49
CA ILE A 428 0.53 -23.26 -49.58
C ILE A 428 -0.89 -23.39 -50.15
N ASP A 429 -1.43 -22.34 -50.77
CA ASP A 429 -2.73 -22.39 -51.44
C ASP A 429 -2.75 -23.39 -52.60
N GLU A 430 -1.68 -23.44 -53.41
CA GLU A 430 -1.54 -24.46 -54.46
C GLU A 430 -1.53 -25.88 -53.90
N GLN A 431 -0.86 -26.10 -52.76
CA GLN A 431 -0.84 -27.41 -52.10
C GLN A 431 -2.19 -27.78 -51.48
N LEU A 432 -2.90 -26.81 -50.90
CA LEU A 432 -4.24 -27.01 -50.34
C LEU A 432 -5.31 -27.32 -51.41
N VAL A 433 -5.08 -27.00 -52.69
CA VAL A 433 -5.97 -27.46 -53.79
C VAL A 433 -5.91 -28.99 -53.93
N ALA A 434 -4.74 -29.59 -53.73
CA ALA A 434 -4.55 -31.03 -53.83
C ALA A 434 -5.00 -31.76 -52.56
N ASP A 435 -4.84 -31.14 -51.39
CA ASP A 435 -5.22 -31.70 -50.09
C ASP A 435 -5.91 -30.64 -49.19
N PRO A 436 -7.22 -30.37 -49.40
CA PRO A 436 -7.94 -29.31 -48.71
C PRO A 436 -8.11 -29.49 -47.20
N ASP A 437 -7.92 -30.71 -46.69
CA ASP A 437 -8.13 -31.05 -45.28
C ASP A 437 -6.82 -31.14 -44.48
N ASN A 438 -5.68 -30.84 -45.12
CA ASN A 438 -4.38 -30.86 -44.47
C ASN A 438 -4.26 -29.79 -43.38
N LEU A 439 -4.34 -30.22 -42.11
CA LEU A 439 -4.29 -29.32 -40.96
C LEU A 439 -2.94 -28.62 -40.79
N GLU A 440 -1.84 -29.27 -41.20
CA GLU A 440 -0.51 -28.68 -41.12
C GLU A 440 -0.36 -27.53 -42.13
N LEU A 441 -0.81 -27.72 -43.38
CA LEU A 441 -0.83 -26.64 -44.37
C LEU A 441 -1.77 -25.49 -43.98
N LYS A 442 -2.91 -25.79 -43.36
CA LYS A 442 -3.81 -24.76 -42.81
C LYS A 442 -3.15 -23.96 -41.68
N TYR A 443 -2.38 -24.62 -40.80
CA TYR A 443 -1.62 -23.94 -39.75
C TYR A 443 -0.53 -23.03 -40.32
N GLN A 444 0.26 -23.54 -41.27
CA GLN A 444 1.30 -22.75 -41.94
C GLN A 444 0.71 -21.54 -42.66
N LYS A 445 -0.43 -21.71 -43.35
CA LYS A 445 -1.19 -20.61 -43.96
C LYS A 445 -1.67 -19.60 -42.92
N CYS A 446 -2.17 -20.06 -41.76
CA CYS A 446 -2.61 -19.19 -40.67
C CYS A 446 -1.46 -18.31 -40.14
N VAL A 447 -0.27 -18.89 -39.95
CA VAL A 447 0.94 -18.16 -39.56
C VAL A 447 1.32 -17.13 -40.63
N GLY A 448 1.37 -17.52 -41.89
CA GLY A 448 1.66 -16.60 -43.01
C GLY A 448 0.68 -15.44 -43.12
N LEU A 449 -0.63 -15.71 -43.02
CA LEU A 449 -1.67 -14.68 -43.03
C LEU A 449 -1.52 -13.70 -41.87
N THR A 450 -1.15 -14.20 -40.69
CA THR A 450 -0.90 -13.37 -39.50
C THR A 450 0.27 -12.40 -39.71
N VAL A 451 1.37 -12.86 -40.33
CA VAL A 451 2.51 -12.00 -40.70
C VAL A 451 2.10 -10.93 -41.71
N THR A 452 1.27 -11.28 -42.70
CA THR A 452 0.71 -10.33 -43.67
C THR A 452 -0.44 -9.47 -43.10
N ARG A 453 -0.75 -9.61 -41.81
CA ARG A 453 -1.80 -8.88 -41.07
C ARG A 453 -3.23 -9.14 -41.54
N ASP A 454 -3.48 -10.23 -42.27
CA ASP A 454 -4.82 -10.73 -42.57
C ASP A 454 -5.34 -11.60 -41.41
N TYR A 455 -5.61 -10.93 -40.29
CA TYR A 455 -5.96 -11.58 -39.04
C TYR A 455 -7.32 -12.30 -39.09
N GLU A 456 -8.28 -11.79 -39.85
CA GLU A 456 -9.62 -12.41 -39.92
C GLU A 456 -9.55 -13.75 -40.66
N SER A 457 -8.83 -13.81 -41.79
CA SER A 457 -8.59 -15.07 -42.50
C SER A 457 -7.77 -16.05 -41.65
N ALA A 458 -6.75 -15.56 -40.93
CA ALA A 458 -5.96 -16.37 -40.01
C ALA A 458 -6.84 -16.98 -38.89
N LEU A 459 -7.69 -16.18 -38.24
CA LEU A 459 -8.60 -16.63 -37.19
C LEU A 459 -9.64 -17.64 -37.70
N ASN A 460 -10.11 -17.49 -38.95
CA ASN A 460 -10.99 -18.48 -39.58
C ASN A 460 -10.30 -19.83 -39.71
N LEU A 461 -9.07 -19.85 -40.25
CA LEU A 461 -8.31 -21.10 -40.39
C LEU A 461 -7.99 -21.73 -39.04
N ALA A 462 -7.62 -20.94 -38.03
CA ALA A 462 -7.37 -21.44 -36.68
C ALA A 462 -8.63 -22.05 -36.04
N MET A 463 -9.80 -21.44 -36.26
CA MET A 463 -11.09 -21.99 -35.84
C MET A 463 -11.44 -23.27 -36.59
N ASP A 464 -11.13 -23.36 -37.87
CA ASP A 464 -11.36 -24.56 -38.68
C ASP A 464 -10.46 -25.72 -38.23
N ILE A 465 -9.19 -25.46 -37.93
CA ILE A 465 -8.28 -26.45 -37.32
C ILE A 465 -8.87 -26.95 -36.01
N LEU A 466 -9.30 -26.04 -35.11
CA LEU A 466 -9.88 -26.39 -33.82
C LEU A 466 -11.16 -27.24 -33.96
N ARG A 467 -11.97 -27.00 -35.00
CA ARG A 467 -13.20 -27.76 -35.30
C ARG A 467 -12.92 -29.12 -35.90
N SER A 468 -11.89 -29.24 -36.73
CA SER A 468 -11.51 -30.48 -37.40
C SER A 468 -10.84 -31.46 -36.43
N ASP A 469 -9.85 -30.99 -35.67
CA ASP A 469 -9.16 -31.79 -34.66
C ASP A 469 -8.66 -30.89 -33.53
N ARG A 470 -9.27 -31.04 -32.35
CA ARG A 470 -8.94 -30.26 -31.17
C ARG A 470 -7.56 -30.60 -30.60
N GLU A 471 -7.11 -31.84 -30.73
CA GLU A 471 -5.84 -32.28 -30.14
C GLU A 471 -4.66 -32.07 -31.10
N PHE A 472 -4.93 -31.64 -32.34
CA PHE A 472 -3.91 -31.37 -33.33
C PHE A 472 -2.83 -30.41 -32.79
N ARG A 473 -1.58 -30.89 -32.78
CA ARG A 473 -0.39 -30.20 -32.26
C ARG A 473 -0.59 -29.56 -30.89
N ASP A 474 -1.11 -30.34 -29.94
CA ASP A 474 -1.32 -29.90 -28.56
C ASP A 474 -2.24 -28.66 -28.49
N ASP A 475 -3.38 -28.73 -29.20
CA ASP A 475 -4.42 -27.67 -29.21
C ASP A 475 -3.96 -26.38 -29.90
N ILE A 476 -3.20 -26.53 -31.00
CA ILE A 476 -2.60 -25.40 -31.72
C ILE A 476 -3.66 -24.45 -32.28
N GLY A 477 -4.82 -24.95 -32.69
CA GLY A 477 -5.91 -24.12 -33.21
C GLY A 477 -6.36 -23.06 -32.20
N ARG A 478 -6.58 -23.46 -30.94
CA ARG A 478 -6.92 -22.53 -29.85
C ARG A 478 -5.75 -21.62 -29.50
N LEU A 479 -4.56 -22.19 -29.32
CA LEU A 479 -3.37 -21.44 -28.92
C LEU A 479 -3.03 -20.33 -29.93
N THR A 480 -3.18 -20.62 -31.22
CA THR A 480 -2.98 -19.65 -32.31
C THR A 480 -3.95 -18.48 -32.22
N MET A 481 -5.25 -18.74 -31.97
CA MET A 481 -6.23 -17.67 -31.77
C MET A 481 -5.88 -16.79 -30.56
N VAL A 482 -5.46 -17.40 -29.44
CA VAL A 482 -5.02 -16.67 -28.24
C VAL A 482 -3.82 -15.76 -28.55
N ARG A 483 -2.85 -16.24 -29.35
CA ARG A 483 -1.69 -15.45 -29.78
C ARG A 483 -2.05 -14.32 -30.75
N ILE A 484 -3.06 -14.51 -31.60
CA ILE A 484 -3.53 -13.48 -32.55
C ILE A 484 -4.31 -12.36 -31.86
N PHE A 485 -5.07 -12.64 -30.80
CA PHE A 485 -5.96 -11.62 -30.22
C PHE A 485 -5.27 -10.32 -29.76
N PRO A 486 -4.08 -10.34 -29.13
CA PRO A 486 -3.36 -9.10 -28.79
C PRO A 486 -2.92 -8.29 -30.02
N LEU A 487 -2.71 -8.93 -31.19
CA LEU A 487 -2.27 -8.27 -32.42
C LEU A 487 -3.35 -7.40 -33.07
N LEU A 488 -4.61 -7.63 -32.73
CA LEU A 488 -5.78 -6.88 -33.22
C LEU A 488 -6.02 -5.56 -32.49
N GLY A 489 -5.30 -5.31 -31.39
CA GLY A 489 -5.45 -4.11 -30.57
C GLY A 489 -6.66 -4.14 -29.62
N LYS A 490 -6.67 -3.19 -28.68
CA LYS A 490 -7.75 -3.05 -27.69
C LYS A 490 -9.07 -2.68 -28.37
N GLY A 491 -10.16 -3.32 -27.96
CA GLY A 491 -11.51 -3.02 -28.44
C GLY A 491 -11.87 -3.59 -29.82
N SER A 492 -11.04 -4.48 -30.41
CA SER A 492 -11.35 -5.10 -31.70
C SER A 492 -12.63 -5.95 -31.67
N ASP A 493 -13.61 -5.58 -32.51
CA ASP A 493 -14.85 -6.32 -32.73
C ASP A 493 -14.59 -7.74 -33.25
N ILE A 494 -13.56 -7.90 -34.09
CA ILE A 494 -13.12 -9.19 -34.62
C ILE A 494 -12.65 -10.08 -33.46
N ALA A 495 -11.74 -9.58 -32.61
CA ALA A 495 -11.27 -10.34 -31.46
C ALA A 495 -12.43 -10.76 -30.52
N ALA A 496 -13.38 -9.85 -30.26
CA ALA A 496 -14.56 -10.14 -29.44
C ALA A 496 -15.49 -11.19 -30.08
N ALA A 497 -15.66 -11.17 -31.40
CA ALA A 497 -16.44 -12.18 -32.12
C ALA A 497 -15.79 -13.57 -32.07
N TYR A 498 -14.49 -13.67 -32.33
CA TYR A 498 -13.78 -14.95 -32.34
C TYR A 498 -13.57 -15.53 -30.94
N ARG A 499 -13.35 -14.70 -29.91
CA ARG A 499 -13.35 -15.17 -28.51
C ARG A 499 -14.67 -15.85 -28.14
N ARG A 500 -15.82 -15.25 -28.54
CA ARG A 500 -17.14 -15.86 -28.33
C ARG A 500 -17.32 -17.16 -29.11
N LYS A 501 -16.94 -17.19 -30.39
CA LYS A 501 -17.00 -18.40 -31.23
C LYS A 501 -16.17 -19.55 -30.63
N MET A 502 -14.94 -19.24 -30.20
CA MET A 502 -14.02 -20.19 -29.57
C MET A 502 -14.59 -20.70 -28.25
N PHE A 503 -15.04 -19.81 -27.36
CA PHE A 503 -15.63 -20.18 -26.08
C PHE A 503 -16.86 -21.11 -26.24
N ASN A 504 -17.77 -20.77 -27.15
CA ASN A 504 -18.99 -21.56 -27.42
C ASN A 504 -18.71 -22.93 -28.06
N PHE A 505 -17.52 -23.15 -28.63
CA PHE A 505 -17.15 -24.45 -29.17
C PHE A 505 -16.48 -25.33 -28.11
N MET A 506 -15.81 -24.73 -27.12
CA MET A 506 -15.10 -25.45 -26.06
C MET A 506 -15.99 -25.87 -24.88
N HIS A 507 -17.12 -25.19 -24.70
CA HIS A 507 -18.09 -25.40 -23.62
C HIS A 507 -19.47 -25.64 -24.21
#